data_AF-A0A847FKM2-F1
#
_entry.id   AF-A0A847FKM2-F1
#
_cell.length_a   1.000
_cell.length_b   1.000
_cell.length_c   1.000
_cell.angle_alpha   90.00
_cell.angle_beta   90.00
_cell.angle_gamma   90.00
#
_symmetry.space_group_name_H-M   'P 1'
#
loop_
_entity.id
_entity.type
_entity.pdbx_description
1 polymer ?
#
loop_
_entity_poly.entity_id
_entity_poly.type
_entity_poly.pdbx_seq_one_letter_code
_entity_poly.pdbx_strand_id
1 'polypeptide(L)'
;GHVVVVVEEIVDEAVVRSDPNRTVIPGLLVDAVVHEPYGAHPSYTQGYYDRDNRFYLEWDRVSRDEASTRAWLDEWVYGLPDRAAYRQKLEAREPGIWQRLAPGQAPSQPVNYGIYS
;
A
#
# COMPACT_ATOMS: atom_id res chain seq x y z
N GLY A 1 8.73 12.98 -18.07
CA GLY A 1 8.62 12.61 -16.65
C GLY A 1 8.51 11.10 -16.58
N HIS A 2 8.83 10.51 -15.44
CA HIS A 2 8.71 9.06 -15.22
C HIS A 2 7.57 8.75 -14.26
N VAL A 3 6.88 7.64 -14.47
CA VAL A 3 5.79 7.13 -13.64
C VAL A 3 6.20 5.78 -13.05
N VAL A 4 6.23 5.71 -11.72
CA VAL A 4 6.46 4.47 -10.98
C VAL A 4 5.19 4.15 -10.21
N VAL A 5 4.70 2.91 -10.33
CA VAL A 5 3.57 2.42 -9.55
C VAL A 5 4.04 1.39 -8.53
N VAL A 6 3.65 1.59 -7.28
CA VAL A 6 3.87 0.64 -6.18
C VAL A 6 2.57 -0.12 -5.97
N VAL A 7 2.64 -1.44 -6.00
CA VAL A 7 1.44 -2.30 -6.03
C VAL A 7 1.47 -3.35 -4.93
N GLU A 8 0.28 -3.70 -4.46
CA GLU A 8 0.06 -4.75 -3.46
C GLU A 8 0.10 -6.15 -4.05
N GLU A 9 -0.22 -6.30 -5.34
CA GLU A 9 -0.29 -7.58 -6.03
C GLU A 9 0.15 -7.44 -7.48
N ILE A 10 0.83 -8.47 -7.99
CA ILE A 10 1.12 -8.65 -9.42
C ILE A 10 0.24 -9.80 -9.91
N VAL A 11 -0.55 -9.54 -10.95
CA VAL A 11 -1.49 -10.52 -11.54
C VAL A 11 -1.14 -10.79 -13.01
N ASP A 12 -1.66 -11.88 -13.55
CA ASP A 12 -1.55 -12.18 -14.99
C ASP A 12 -2.21 -11.09 -15.84
N GLU A 13 -1.67 -10.85 -17.04
CA GLU A 13 -2.20 -9.88 -18.00
C GLU A 13 -3.70 -10.11 -18.29
N ALA A 14 -4.12 -11.38 -18.35
CA ALA A 14 -5.50 -11.76 -18.59
C ALA A 14 -6.49 -11.18 -17.54
N VAL A 15 -6.05 -11.03 -16.29
CA VAL A 15 -6.88 -10.44 -15.21
C VAL A 15 -7.15 -8.97 -15.50
N VAL A 16 -6.10 -8.19 -15.80
CA VAL A 16 -6.23 -6.75 -16.12
C VAL A 16 -7.06 -6.55 -17.39
N ARG A 17 -6.89 -7.41 -18.40
CA ARG A 17 -7.62 -7.31 -19.67
C ARG A 17 -9.08 -7.73 -19.60
N SER A 18 -9.48 -8.49 -18.58
CA SER A 18 -10.85 -8.97 -18.42
C SER A 18 -11.88 -7.84 -18.22
N ASP A 19 -11.45 -6.71 -17.68
CA ASP A 19 -12.26 -5.51 -17.48
C ASP A 19 -11.38 -4.25 -17.71
N PRO A 20 -11.28 -3.76 -18.95
CA PRO A 20 -10.44 -2.60 -19.26
C PRO A 20 -10.92 -1.31 -18.57
N ASN A 21 -12.19 -1.23 -18.15
CA ASN A 21 -12.71 -0.04 -17.45
C ASN A 21 -12.19 0.05 -16.01
N ARG A 22 -11.61 -1.02 -15.46
CA ARG A 22 -10.93 -1.00 -14.15
C ARG A 22 -9.46 -0.59 -14.22
N THR A 23 -8.91 -0.44 -15.41
CA THR A 23 -7.53 0.03 -15.61
C THR A 23 -7.50 1.55 -15.60
N VAL A 24 -7.14 2.14 -14.45
CA VAL A 24 -7.10 3.60 -14.28
C VAL A 24 -5.85 4.22 -14.92
N ILE A 25 -4.71 3.51 -14.88
CA ILE A 25 -3.43 3.98 -15.42
C ILE A 25 -3.03 3.06 -16.58
N PRO A 26 -3.01 3.55 -17.83
CA PRO A 26 -2.52 2.79 -18.97
C PRO A 26 -1.05 2.38 -18.81
N GLY A 27 -0.72 1.12 -19.11
CA GLY A 27 0.67 0.62 -19.00
C GLY A 27 1.68 1.36 -19.88
N LEU A 28 1.25 1.97 -20.98
CA LEU A 28 2.11 2.80 -21.85
C LEU A 28 2.66 4.05 -21.14
N LEU A 29 2.03 4.49 -20.05
CA LEU A 29 2.49 5.63 -19.25
C LEU A 29 3.41 5.21 -18.11
N VAL A 30 3.54 3.91 -17.81
CA VAL A 30 4.25 3.38 -16.64
C VAL A 30 5.67 2.98 -17.02
N ASP A 31 6.66 3.56 -16.35
CA ASP A 31 8.08 3.23 -16.54
C ASP A 31 8.53 2.06 -15.64
N ALA A 32 7.95 1.92 -14.45
CA ALA A 32 8.28 0.85 -13.51
C ALA A 32 7.10 0.43 -12.63
N VAL A 33 7.05 -0.87 -12.33
CA VAL A 33 6.12 -1.49 -11.39
C VAL A 33 6.95 -2.08 -10.24
N VAL A 34 6.64 -1.69 -9.00
CA VAL A 34 7.31 -2.18 -7.79
C VAL A 34 6.29 -2.94 -6.95
N HIS A 35 6.51 -4.23 -6.76
CA HIS A 35 5.70 -5.05 -5.87
C HIS A 35 6.17 -4.84 -4.42
N GLU A 36 5.38 -4.12 -3.64
CA GLU A 36 5.71 -3.79 -2.25
C GLU A 36 4.42 -3.83 -1.40
N PRO A 37 4.03 -5.02 -0.90
CA PRO A 37 2.86 -5.15 -0.05
C PRO A 37 2.96 -4.29 1.21
N TYR A 38 1.84 -3.70 1.59
CA TYR A 38 1.72 -2.70 2.66
C TYR A 38 2.51 -1.41 2.36
N GLY A 39 2.73 -1.11 1.09
CA GLY A 39 3.51 0.04 0.62
C GLY A 39 2.90 1.39 1.01
N ALA A 40 1.57 1.46 1.15
CA ALA A 40 0.86 2.68 1.52
C ALA A 40 0.67 2.85 3.05
N HIS A 41 1.02 1.86 3.88
CA HIS A 41 0.97 2.01 5.35
C HIS A 41 1.76 3.26 5.77
N PRO A 42 1.21 4.14 6.63
CA PRO A 42 0.04 3.93 7.51
C PRO A 42 -1.34 4.22 6.92
N SER A 43 -1.44 4.63 5.64
CA SER A 43 -2.72 4.78 4.94
C SER A 43 -3.34 3.42 4.61
N TYR A 44 -4.55 3.44 4.05
CA TYR A 44 -5.26 2.26 3.56
C TYR A 44 -4.94 2.00 2.08
N THR A 45 -5.09 0.74 1.68
CA THR A 45 -5.22 0.35 0.27
C THR A 45 -6.51 -0.45 0.10
N GLN A 46 -7.43 0.05 -0.73
CA GLN A 46 -8.77 -0.52 -0.88
C GLN A 46 -8.71 -2.01 -1.20
N GLY A 47 -9.39 -2.83 -0.38
CA GLY A 47 -9.44 -4.29 -0.54
C GLY A 47 -8.25 -5.05 0.07
N TYR A 48 -7.17 -4.37 0.48
CA TYR A 48 -5.96 -5.01 1.03
C TYR A 48 -5.77 -4.78 2.53
N TYR A 49 -5.89 -3.53 3.00
CA TYR A 49 -5.81 -3.18 4.43
C TYR A 49 -6.42 -1.81 4.72
N ASP A 50 -6.95 -1.69 5.93
CA ASP A 50 -7.43 -0.43 6.49
C ASP A 50 -6.27 0.44 7.00
N ARG A 51 -6.58 1.70 7.25
CA ARG A 51 -5.65 2.70 7.74
C ARG A 51 -5.24 2.43 9.18
N ASP A 52 -3.96 2.60 9.46
CA ASP A 52 -3.43 2.52 10.80
C ASP A 52 -3.55 3.86 11.55
N ASN A 53 -4.76 4.15 12.04
CA ASN A 53 -5.04 5.39 12.78
C ASN A 53 -4.16 5.55 14.03
N ARG A 54 -3.71 4.44 14.64
CA ARG A 54 -2.81 4.49 15.81
C ARG A 54 -1.48 5.12 15.44
N PHE A 55 -0.91 4.71 14.29
CA PHE A 55 0.35 5.23 13.77
C PHE A 55 0.23 6.71 13.38
N TYR A 56 -0.89 7.13 12.79
CA TYR A 56 -1.16 8.55 12.52
C TYR A 56 -1.25 9.40 13.79
N LEU A 57 -1.94 8.91 14.82
CA LEU A 57 -2.06 9.63 16.11
C LEU A 57 -0.73 9.73 16.85
N GLU A 58 0.15 8.75 16.70
CA GLU A 58 1.52 8.82 17.20
C GLU A 58 2.32 9.89 16.45
N TRP A 59 2.27 9.87 15.12
CA TRP A 59 2.92 10.88 14.28
C TRP A 59 2.47 12.30 14.65
N ASP A 60 1.16 12.56 14.81
CA ASP A 60 0.65 13.89 15.23
C ASP A 60 1.27 14.39 16.54
N ARG A 61 1.59 13.49 17.48
CA ARG A 61 2.23 13.86 18.74
C ARG A 61 3.72 14.11 18.55
N VAL A 62 4.39 13.23 17.81
CA VAL A 62 5.85 13.24 17.58
C VAL A 62 6.27 14.40 16.69
N SER A 63 5.44 14.79 15.71
CA SER A 63 5.77 15.82 14.73
C SER A 63 5.66 17.26 15.26
N ARG A 64 5.27 17.44 16.53
CA ARG A 64 5.10 18.77 17.17
C ARG A 64 6.40 19.37 17.70
N ASP A 65 7.42 18.53 17.89
CA ASP A 65 8.74 18.94 18.33
C ASP A 65 9.80 18.46 17.32
N GLU A 66 10.79 19.31 17.06
CA GLU A 66 11.79 19.03 16.04
C GLU A 66 12.70 17.87 16.46
N ALA A 67 13.09 17.82 17.74
CA ALA A 67 13.98 16.76 18.22
C ALA A 67 13.29 15.40 18.18
N SER A 68 12.02 15.31 18.59
CA SER A 68 11.24 14.09 18.46
C SER A 68 10.99 13.69 17.00
N THR A 69 10.76 14.66 16.11
CA THR A 69 10.62 14.39 14.66
C THR A 69 11.89 13.78 14.09
N ARG A 70 13.05 14.36 14.40
CA ARG A 70 14.35 13.84 13.94
C ARG A 70 14.61 12.42 14.45
N ALA A 71 14.40 12.19 15.74
CA ALA A 71 14.55 10.87 16.33
C ALA A 71 13.63 9.82 15.67
N TRP A 72 12.39 10.22 15.35
CA TRP A 72 11.44 9.36 14.67
C TRP A 72 11.85 9.06 13.22
N LEU A 73 12.35 10.05 12.48
CA LEU A 73 12.85 9.84 11.11
C LEU A 73 14.09 8.94 11.10
N ASP A 74 15.02 9.15 12.03
CA ASP A 74 16.18 8.26 12.21
C ASP A 74 15.71 6.84 12.51
N GLU A 75 14.65 6.68 13.31
CA GLU A 75 14.13 5.39 13.72
C GLU A 75 13.36 4.64 12.61
N TRP A 76 12.48 5.33 11.87
CA TRP A 76 11.50 4.73 10.97
C TRP A 76 11.79 4.94 9.49
N VAL A 77 12.77 5.78 9.15
CA VAL A 77 13.13 6.10 7.76
C VAL A 77 14.61 5.87 7.52
N TYR A 78 15.50 6.63 8.16
CA TYR A 78 16.92 6.62 7.83
C TYR A 78 17.69 5.43 8.42
N GLY A 79 17.23 4.91 9.56
CA GLY A 79 17.83 3.76 10.24
C GLY A 79 17.39 2.41 9.69
N LEU A 80 16.50 2.37 8.70
CA LEU A 80 16.02 1.15 8.09
C LEU A 80 16.60 0.98 6.68
N PRO A 81 17.13 -0.21 6.33
CA PRO A 81 17.75 -0.43 5.03
C PRO A 81 16.74 -0.46 3.89
N ASP A 82 15.50 -0.89 4.16
CA ASP A 82 14.46 -1.06 3.17
C ASP A 82 13.06 -1.15 3.80
N ARG A 83 12.05 -1.33 2.95
CA ARG A 83 10.64 -1.47 3.36
C ARG A 83 10.35 -2.80 4.04
N ALA A 84 11.12 -3.86 3.76
CA ALA A 84 10.96 -5.14 4.44
C ALA A 84 11.35 -5.03 5.92
N ALA A 85 12.45 -4.34 6.23
CA ALA A 85 12.87 -4.03 7.59
C ALA A 85 11.84 -3.18 8.34
N TYR A 86 11.22 -2.21 7.65
CA TYR A 86 10.09 -1.45 8.20
C TYR A 86 8.93 -2.35 8.62
N ARG A 87 8.48 -3.25 7.74
CA ARG A 87 7.39 -4.17 8.07
C ARG A 87 7.75 -5.12 9.21
N GLN A 88 8.93 -5.71 9.17
CA GLN A 88 9.39 -6.62 10.23
C GLN A 88 9.45 -5.92 11.58
N LYS A 89 9.95 -4.68 11.62
CA LYS A 89 9.97 -3.87 12.83
C LYS A 89 8.56 -3.58 13.35
N LEU A 90 7.64 -3.24 12.45
CA LEU A 90 6.25 -2.96 12.79
C LEU A 90 5.54 -4.21 13.32
N GLU A 91 5.72 -5.37 12.70
CA GLU A 91 5.21 -6.66 13.18
C GLU A 91 5.81 -7.07 14.52
N ALA A 92 7.10 -6.82 14.75
CA ALA A 92 7.75 -7.07 16.03
C ALA A 92 7.19 -6.16 17.13
N ARG A 93 6.88 -4.89 16.79
CA ARG A 93 6.26 -3.91 17.70
C ARG A 93 4.80 -4.27 18.03
N GLU A 94 4.03 -4.69 17.03
CA GLU A 94 2.64 -5.11 17.19
C GLU A 94 2.40 -6.46 16.49
N PRO A 95 2.64 -7.57 17.18
CA PRO A 95 2.29 -8.89 16.66
C PRO A 95 0.80 -8.94 16.36
N GLY A 96 0.43 -9.24 15.11
CA GLY A 96 -0.96 -9.28 14.67
C GLY A 96 -1.46 -8.02 13.96
N ILE A 97 -0.59 -7.05 13.66
CA ILE A 97 -1.00 -5.79 13.02
C ILE A 97 -1.75 -6.00 11.70
N TRP A 98 -1.29 -6.91 10.85
CA TRP A 98 -1.93 -7.14 9.54
C TRP A 98 -3.30 -7.81 9.66
N GLN A 99 -3.52 -8.61 10.70
CA GLN A 99 -4.83 -9.16 11.02
C GLN A 99 -5.78 -8.07 11.55
N ARG A 100 -5.27 -7.15 12.37
CA ARG A 100 -6.05 -5.99 12.84
C ARG A 100 -6.46 -5.06 11.70
N LEU A 101 -5.56 -4.84 10.74
CA LEU A 101 -5.80 -3.98 9.58
C LEU A 101 -6.50 -4.70 8.42
N ALA A 102 -6.72 -6.02 8.53
CA ALA A 102 -7.37 -6.78 7.47
C ALA A 102 -8.80 -6.25 7.22
N PRO A 103 -9.16 -5.95 5.96
CA PRO A 103 -10.49 -5.49 5.64
C PRO A 103 -11.45 -6.68 5.59
N GLY A 104 -12.74 -6.39 5.72
CA GLY A 104 -13.78 -7.35 5.34
C GLY A 104 -13.82 -7.55 3.81
N GLN A 105 -14.51 -8.60 3.35
CA GLN A 105 -14.72 -8.85 1.93
C GLN A 105 -16.01 -8.19 1.43
N ALA A 106 -15.90 -7.38 0.38
CA ALA A 106 -17.02 -6.75 -0.31
C ALA A 106 -16.70 -6.59 -1.81
N PRO A 107 -16.73 -7.68 -2.60
CA PRO A 107 -16.37 -7.62 -4.02
C PRO A 107 -17.40 -6.77 -4.79
N SER A 108 -16.91 -5.96 -5.74
CA SER A 108 -17.78 -5.27 -6.69
C SER A 108 -18.44 -6.26 -7.65
N GLN A 109 -19.61 -5.93 -8.20
CA GLN A 109 -20.27 -6.74 -9.22
C GLN A 109 -19.51 -6.72 -10.56
N PRO A 110 -19.43 -7.86 -11.29
CA PRO A 110 -18.88 -7.91 -12.65
C PRO A 110 -19.71 -7.13 -13.68
N VAL A 111 -19.07 -6.70 -14.76
CA VAL A 111 -19.72 -6.06 -15.93
C VAL A 111 -19.80 -7.06 -17.08
N ASN A 112 -20.92 -7.10 -17.80
CA ASN A 112 -21.07 -7.91 -19.00
C ASN A 112 -20.62 -7.15 -20.24
N TYR A 113 -19.51 -7.57 -20.86
CA TYR A 113 -18.98 -6.97 -22.09
C TYR A 113 -19.47 -7.62 -23.38
N GLY A 114 -20.22 -8.73 -23.30
CA GLY A 114 -20.63 -9.49 -24.48
C GLY A 114 -19.49 -10.27 -25.14
N ILE A 115 -19.86 -11.24 -26.00
CA ILE A 115 -18.95 -11.93 -26.92
C ILE A 115 -19.37 -11.50 -28.31
N TYR A 116 -18.52 -10.75 -29.00
CA TYR A 116 -18.76 -10.31 -30.37
C TYR A 116 -18.04 -11.24 -31.33
N SER A 117 -18.77 -11.72 -32.35
CA SER A 117 -18.28 -12.55 -33.46
C SER A 117 -17.93 -11.70 -34.68
#